data_AF-A0A2A4LFD2-F1
#
_entry.id   AF-A0A2A4LFD2-F1
#
_cell.length_a   1.000
_cell.length_b   1.000
_cell.length_c   1.000
_cell.angle_alpha   90.00
_cell.angle_beta   90.00
_cell.angle_gamma   90.00
#
_symmetry.space_group_name_H-M   'P 1'
#
loop_
_entity.id
_entity.type
_entity.pdbx_description
1 polymer ?
#
loop_
_entity_poly.entity_id
_entity_poly.type
_entity_poly.pdbx_seq_one_letter_code
_entity_poly.pdbx_strand_id
1 'polypeptide(L)'
;PGEAILLHSGGHTGCKRTQFRYRNGGFHCGQINILIALTDIGPGDGATMVIPGSHKSNIEHPRLSGDTHLDETEISVDDVEAAEEVHLKAGDAILFVDAISHGSAKRINEGDRRILVYRYGPSWANFRHNFTPSDTLLERLTDQRRKIVMPKYKKPQITG
;
A
#
# COMPACT_ATOMS: atom_id res chain seq x y z
N PRO A 1 -20.88 -9.64 -2.19
CA PRO A 1 -19.55 -10.29 -2.31
C PRO A 1 -18.56 -9.34 -2.99
N GLY A 2 -17.43 -9.04 -2.33
CA GLY A 2 -16.42 -8.10 -2.84
C GLY A 2 -15.14 -8.80 -3.30
N GLU A 3 -14.39 -8.12 -4.18
CA GLU A 3 -13.06 -8.55 -4.61
C GLU A 3 -12.03 -8.45 -3.47
N ALA A 4 -11.00 -9.29 -3.51
CA ALA A 4 -9.85 -9.22 -2.62
C ALA A 4 -8.61 -8.71 -3.37
N ILE A 5 -7.53 -8.41 -2.65
CA ILE A 5 -6.24 -8.05 -3.21
C ILE A 5 -5.26 -9.18 -2.94
N LEU A 6 -4.66 -9.66 -4.03
CA LEU A 6 -3.58 -10.66 -4.06
C LEU A 6 -2.49 -10.30 -3.06
N LEU A 7 -1.85 -11.32 -2.46
CA LEU A 7 -0.61 -11.12 -1.73
C LEU A 7 0.45 -10.57 -2.70
N HIS A 8 1.10 -9.48 -2.33
CA HIS A 8 2.17 -8.87 -3.10
C HIS A 8 3.19 -8.20 -2.18
N SER A 9 4.28 -7.71 -2.77
CA SER A 9 5.45 -7.16 -2.05
C SER A 9 6.15 -8.18 -1.15
N GLY A 10 7.23 -7.73 -0.49
CA GLY A 10 8.11 -8.57 0.34
C GLY A 10 9.54 -8.06 0.23
N GLY A 11 10.33 -8.22 1.30
CA GLY A 11 11.73 -7.76 1.32
C GLY A 11 12.58 -8.41 0.21
N HIS A 12 12.24 -9.63 -0.19
CA HIS A 12 12.95 -10.43 -1.20
C HIS A 12 12.90 -9.81 -2.59
N THR A 13 11.85 -9.03 -2.91
CA THR A 13 11.73 -8.40 -4.23
C THR A 13 12.80 -7.34 -4.48
N GLY A 14 13.34 -6.69 -3.44
CA GLY A 14 14.39 -5.68 -3.57
C GLY A 14 14.02 -4.47 -4.44
N CYS A 15 12.72 -4.21 -4.66
CA CYS A 15 12.27 -3.13 -5.54
C CYS A 15 12.72 -1.77 -5.02
N LYS A 16 13.33 -0.96 -5.91
CA LYS A 16 13.89 0.36 -5.56
C LYS A 16 12.88 1.30 -4.89
N ARG A 17 11.61 1.22 -5.31
CA ARG A 17 10.53 2.08 -4.78
C ARG A 17 10.05 1.63 -3.41
N THR A 18 10.05 0.31 -3.17
CA THR A 18 9.43 -0.31 -1.99
C THR A 18 10.49 -0.97 -1.12
N GLN A 19 11.64 -0.29 -0.93
CA GLN A 19 12.76 -0.83 -0.15
C GLN A 19 12.57 -0.58 1.36
N PHE A 20 13.14 -1.48 2.17
CA PHE A 20 13.33 -1.29 3.60
C PHE A 20 14.78 -1.64 3.98
N ARG A 21 15.46 -0.76 4.73
CA ARG A 21 16.76 -1.08 5.36
C ARG A 21 16.87 -0.36 6.70
N TYR A 22 17.53 -1.00 7.67
CA TYR A 22 18.01 -0.31 8.86
C TYR A 22 19.53 -0.19 8.77
N ARG A 23 20.06 1.02 8.67
CA ARG A 23 21.50 1.26 8.52
C ARG A 23 21.88 2.58 9.15
N ASN A 24 23.01 2.60 9.87
CA ASN A 24 23.56 3.76 10.56
C ASN A 24 22.55 4.41 11.52
N GLY A 25 21.81 3.59 12.28
CA GLY A 25 20.84 4.08 13.27
C GLY A 25 19.48 4.52 12.71
N GLY A 26 19.29 4.52 11.39
CA GLY A 26 18.07 5.01 10.74
C GLY A 26 17.32 3.97 9.93
N PHE A 27 16.00 4.14 9.85
CA PHE A 27 15.15 3.44 8.89
C PHE A 27 15.19 4.13 7.53
N HIS A 28 15.45 3.34 6.49
CA HIS A 28 15.44 3.74 5.10
C HIS A 28 14.26 3.05 4.42
N CYS A 29 13.11 3.74 4.40
CA CYS A 29 11.89 3.25 3.77
C CYS A 29 11.70 3.96 2.43
N GLY A 30 11.60 3.19 1.34
CA GLY A 30 11.36 3.73 0.01
C GLY A 30 9.96 4.34 -0.09
N GLN A 31 8.95 3.57 0.29
CA GLN A 31 7.55 4.00 0.30
C GLN A 31 6.85 3.46 1.55
N ILE A 32 5.92 4.25 2.07
CA ILE A 32 4.99 3.84 3.14
C ILE A 32 3.55 4.01 2.64
N ASN A 33 2.67 3.15 3.11
CA ASN A 33 1.23 3.28 2.95
C ASN A 33 0.60 3.64 4.30
N ILE A 34 -0.39 4.52 4.25
CA ILE A 34 -1.28 4.84 5.36
C ILE A 34 -2.70 4.55 4.89
N LEU A 35 -3.36 3.58 5.53
CA LEU A 35 -4.76 3.28 5.27
C LEU A 35 -5.56 3.76 6.47
N ILE A 36 -6.47 4.70 6.25
CA ILE A 36 -7.33 5.28 7.29
C ILE A 36 -8.73 4.74 7.11
N ALA A 37 -9.29 4.15 8.16
CA ALA A 37 -10.64 3.59 8.15
C ALA A 37 -11.69 4.70 8.26
N LEU A 38 -12.62 4.78 7.30
CA LEU A 38 -13.76 5.71 7.34
C LEU A 38 -15.02 5.04 7.91
N THR A 39 -15.02 3.71 7.97
CA THR A 39 -16.02 2.85 8.61
C THR A 39 -15.28 1.87 9.50
N ASP A 40 -15.97 1.23 10.44
CA ASP A 40 -15.41 0.07 11.14
C ASP A 40 -15.07 -1.05 10.12
N ILE A 41 -14.01 -1.79 10.40
CA ILE A 41 -13.49 -2.88 9.58
C ILE A 41 -13.18 -4.04 10.52
N GLY A 42 -14.05 -5.05 10.52
CA GLY A 42 -13.91 -6.25 11.32
C GLY A 42 -13.84 -7.53 10.49
N PRO A 43 -14.02 -8.69 11.14
CA PRO A 43 -14.05 -9.99 10.46
C PRO A 43 -15.05 -10.02 9.30
N GLY A 44 -14.58 -10.47 8.14
CA GLY A 44 -15.40 -10.63 6.93
C GLY A 44 -15.64 -9.34 6.13
N ASP A 45 -15.11 -8.19 6.59
CA ASP A 45 -15.13 -6.93 5.82
C ASP A 45 -14.00 -6.86 4.79
N GLY A 46 -13.15 -7.89 4.74
CA GLY A 46 -12.04 -8.02 3.81
C GLY A 46 -10.88 -7.09 4.17
N ALA A 47 -10.48 -7.02 5.44
CA ALA A 47 -9.50 -6.05 5.92
C ALA A 47 -8.11 -6.23 5.28
N THR A 48 -7.23 -5.26 5.52
CA THR A 48 -5.83 -5.39 5.06
C THR A 48 -5.16 -6.53 5.80
N MET A 49 -4.49 -7.39 5.04
CA MET A 49 -3.69 -8.51 5.56
C MET A 49 -2.22 -8.16 5.41
N VAL A 50 -1.43 -8.41 6.44
CA VAL A 50 0.03 -8.20 6.41
C VAL A 50 0.77 -9.44 6.91
N ILE A 51 1.95 -9.72 6.39
CA ILE A 51 2.87 -10.70 6.99
C ILE A 51 3.92 -9.93 7.79
N PRO A 52 3.83 -9.86 9.14
CA PRO A 52 4.78 -9.09 9.94
C PRO A 52 6.23 -9.51 9.69
N GLY A 53 7.13 -8.52 9.61
CA GLY A 53 8.57 -8.78 9.40
C GLY A 53 8.99 -9.18 7.98
N SER A 54 8.07 -9.55 7.08
CA SER A 54 8.36 -9.92 5.67
C SER A 54 9.17 -8.87 4.89
N HIS A 55 9.06 -7.57 5.24
CA HIS A 55 9.87 -6.48 4.70
C HIS A 55 11.38 -6.60 4.98
N LYS A 56 11.78 -7.49 5.89
CA LYS A 56 13.17 -7.82 6.22
C LYS A 56 13.63 -9.15 5.63
N SER A 57 12.72 -9.94 5.07
CA SER A 57 13.05 -11.24 4.51
C SER A 57 13.82 -11.06 3.21
N ASN A 58 14.90 -11.83 3.04
CA ASN A 58 15.59 -11.97 1.75
C ASN A 58 15.12 -13.21 0.98
N ILE A 59 14.22 -14.01 1.58
CA ILE A 59 13.68 -15.24 1.01
C ILE A 59 12.22 -14.99 0.67
N GLU A 60 11.82 -15.41 -0.54
CA GLU A 60 10.45 -15.30 -1.00
C GLU A 60 9.49 -16.09 -0.11
N HIS A 61 8.31 -15.53 0.13
CA HIS A 61 7.25 -16.24 0.84
C HIS A 61 6.73 -17.39 -0.04
N PRO A 62 6.50 -18.61 0.48
CA PRO A 62 6.06 -19.75 -0.34
C PRO A 62 4.80 -19.51 -1.17
N ARG A 63 3.84 -18.70 -0.68
CA ARG A 63 2.65 -18.30 -1.45
C ARG A 63 2.96 -17.45 -2.69
N LEU A 64 4.14 -16.83 -2.77
CA LEU A 64 4.58 -16.00 -3.89
C LEU A 64 5.44 -16.79 -4.90
N SER A 65 6.12 -17.86 -4.46
CA SER A 65 6.91 -18.72 -5.34
C SER A 65 5.99 -19.63 -6.16
N GLY A 66 6.05 -19.53 -7.48
CA GLY A 66 5.12 -20.18 -8.41
C GLY A 66 5.10 -21.72 -8.34
N ASP A 67 3.92 -22.25 -8.05
CA ASP A 67 3.27 -23.48 -8.56
C ASP A 67 1.89 -23.67 -7.91
N THR A 68 1.49 -22.78 -6.99
CA THR A 68 0.07 -22.62 -6.67
C THR A 68 -0.58 -22.01 -7.90
N HIS A 69 -1.30 -22.82 -8.66
CA HIS A 69 -2.38 -22.35 -9.51
C HIS A 69 -3.25 -21.44 -8.64
N LEU A 70 -2.98 -20.14 -8.67
CA LEU A 70 -3.95 -19.15 -8.23
C LEU A 70 -5.03 -19.25 -9.29
N ASP A 71 -5.98 -20.17 -9.09
CA ASP A 71 -7.28 -20.02 -9.71
C ASP A 71 -7.66 -18.55 -9.47
N GLU A 72 -8.20 -17.89 -10.49
CA GLU A 72 -8.64 -16.50 -10.39
C GLU A 72 -9.67 -16.28 -9.25
N THR A 73 -10.09 -17.35 -8.58
CA THR A 73 -10.95 -17.42 -7.40
C THR A 73 -10.21 -17.31 -6.05
N GLU A 74 -8.88 -17.55 -5.99
CA GLU A 74 -8.05 -17.47 -4.75
C GLU A 74 -7.26 -16.17 -4.63
N ILE A 75 -7.94 -15.04 -4.85
CA ILE A 75 -7.30 -13.70 -4.79
C ILE A 75 -7.01 -13.27 -3.34
N SER A 76 -7.71 -13.83 -2.35
CA SER A 76 -7.60 -13.39 -0.96
C SER A 76 -6.41 -13.97 -0.21
N VAL A 77 -6.07 -13.31 0.89
CA VAL A 77 -4.93 -13.64 1.75
C VAL A 77 -5.37 -14.45 3.00
N ASP A 78 -6.63 -14.91 3.05
CA ASP A 78 -7.22 -15.56 4.24
C ASP A 78 -6.43 -16.79 4.72
N ASP A 79 -5.93 -17.62 3.79
CA ASP A 79 -5.22 -18.88 4.09
C ASP A 79 -3.69 -18.76 3.93
N VAL A 80 -3.15 -17.55 3.96
CA VAL A 80 -1.71 -17.33 3.80
C VAL A 80 -1.01 -17.45 5.15
N GLU A 81 -0.07 -18.38 5.22
CA GLU A 81 0.77 -18.60 6.41
C GLU A 81 1.36 -17.29 6.94
N ALA A 82 1.28 -17.11 8.26
CA ALA A 82 1.75 -15.92 8.98
C ALA A 82 1.14 -14.57 8.53
N ALA A 83 0.07 -14.56 7.71
CA ALA A 83 -0.68 -13.35 7.44
C ALA A 83 -1.64 -13.03 8.59
N GLU A 84 -1.65 -11.76 8.99
CA GLU A 84 -2.51 -11.23 10.06
C GLU A 84 -3.51 -10.22 9.48
N GLU A 85 -4.80 -10.40 9.83
CA GLU A 85 -5.85 -9.44 9.47
C GLU A 85 -5.84 -8.25 10.41
N VAL A 86 -5.76 -7.03 9.84
CA VAL A 86 -5.73 -5.80 10.62
C VAL A 86 -7.12 -5.18 10.68
N HIS A 87 -7.83 -5.42 11.77
CA HIS A 87 -9.12 -4.79 12.07
C HIS A 87 -8.93 -3.36 12.60
N LEU A 88 -9.82 -2.47 12.20
CA LEU A 88 -9.75 -1.04 12.48
C LEU A 88 -11.13 -0.51 12.83
N LYS A 89 -11.23 0.43 13.78
CA LYS A 89 -12.44 1.24 13.95
C LYS A 89 -12.40 2.47 13.05
N ALA A 90 -13.55 3.08 12.79
CA ALA A 90 -13.61 4.35 12.08
C ALA A 90 -12.73 5.40 12.75
N GLY A 91 -11.80 5.99 11.99
CA GLY A 91 -10.79 6.93 12.46
C GLY A 91 -9.41 6.33 12.74
N ASP A 92 -9.31 5.00 12.90
CA ASP A 92 -8.02 4.33 13.06
C ASP A 92 -7.23 4.34 11.74
N ALA A 93 -5.91 4.21 11.85
CA ALA A 93 -5.02 4.12 10.70
C ALA A 93 -3.97 3.02 10.89
N ILE A 94 -3.71 2.27 9.82
CA ILE A 94 -2.54 1.39 9.72
C ILE A 94 -1.45 2.06 8.88
N LEU A 95 -0.23 2.04 9.38
CA LEU A 95 0.97 2.55 8.73
C LEU A 95 1.96 1.40 8.51
N PHE A 96 2.40 1.19 7.28
CA PHE A 96 3.41 0.18 6.99
C PHE A 96 4.33 0.58 5.84
N VAL A 97 5.54 0.03 5.84
CA VAL A 97 6.46 0.14 4.70
C VAL A 97 5.95 -0.75 3.56
N ASP A 98 5.91 -0.23 2.34
CA ASP A 98 5.37 -0.94 1.16
C ASP A 98 6.14 -2.23 0.82
N ALA A 99 7.33 -2.38 1.40
CA ALA A 99 8.17 -3.58 1.35
C ALA A 99 7.56 -4.78 2.07
N ILE A 100 6.58 -4.59 2.96
CA ILE A 100 5.92 -5.69 3.67
C ILE A 100 5.04 -6.47 2.69
N SER A 101 5.03 -7.79 2.79
CA SER A 101 4.08 -8.61 2.06
C SER A 101 2.68 -8.34 2.61
N HIS A 102 1.76 -7.94 1.73
CA HIS A 102 0.41 -7.55 2.11
C HIS A 102 -0.60 -7.81 0.99
N GLY A 103 -1.87 -7.82 1.37
CA GLY A 103 -3.02 -7.95 0.47
C GLY A 103 -4.31 -7.69 1.25
N SER A 104 -5.40 -8.39 0.94
CA SER A 104 -6.61 -8.31 1.75
C SER A 104 -7.30 -9.65 1.95
N ALA A 105 -8.03 -9.74 3.05
CA ALA A 105 -8.99 -10.81 3.30
C ALA A 105 -10.15 -10.71 2.29
N LYS A 106 -10.89 -11.81 2.12
CA LYS A 106 -12.09 -11.82 1.30
C LYS A 106 -13.22 -11.05 1.98
N ARG A 107 -13.96 -10.26 1.19
CA ARG A 107 -15.13 -9.53 1.70
C ARG A 107 -16.41 -10.34 1.52
N ILE A 108 -17.01 -10.75 2.64
CA ILE A 108 -18.22 -11.58 2.68
C ILE A 108 -19.44 -10.84 3.24
N ASN A 109 -19.24 -9.82 4.09
CA ASN A 109 -20.35 -9.02 4.64
C ASN A 109 -20.98 -8.12 3.55
N GLU A 110 -22.24 -7.71 3.72
CA GLU A 110 -22.90 -6.74 2.84
C GLU A 110 -22.40 -5.30 3.05
N GLY A 111 -22.71 -4.38 2.14
CA GLY A 111 -22.30 -2.96 2.22
C GLY A 111 -20.92 -2.65 1.65
N ASP A 112 -20.34 -1.52 2.06
CA ASP A 112 -19.03 -1.02 1.59
C ASP A 112 -18.01 -0.97 2.73
N ARG A 113 -16.77 -1.34 2.44
CA ARG A 113 -15.61 -0.96 3.27
C ARG A 113 -15.01 0.33 2.69
N ARG A 114 -14.95 1.41 3.48
CA ARG A 114 -14.43 2.70 3.01
C ARG A 114 -13.13 3.07 3.74
N ILE A 115 -12.09 3.34 2.95
CA ILE A 115 -10.78 3.75 3.46
C ILE A 115 -10.22 4.91 2.65
N LEU A 116 -9.34 5.71 3.27
CA LEU A 116 -8.44 6.60 2.56
C LEU A 116 -7.07 5.95 2.44
N VAL A 117 -6.50 5.98 1.24
CA VAL A 117 -5.16 5.42 0.96
C VAL A 117 -4.20 6.54 0.66
N TYR A 118 -3.26 6.79 1.57
CA TYR A 118 -2.14 7.70 1.35
C TYR A 118 -0.85 6.93 1.13
N ARG A 119 -0.12 7.25 0.08
CA ARG A 119 1.16 6.63 -0.23
C ARG A 119 2.23 7.70 -0.32
N TYR A 120 3.18 7.64 0.60
CA TYR A 120 4.32 8.54 0.62
C TYR A 120 5.53 7.78 0.11
N GLY A 121 6.11 8.28 -0.98
CA GLY A 121 7.27 7.69 -1.62
C GLY A 121 8.31 8.76 -1.93
N PRO A 122 9.41 8.38 -2.59
CA PRO A 122 10.46 9.32 -2.91
C PRO A 122 9.98 10.27 -4.00
N SER A 123 10.44 11.52 -3.97
CA SER A 123 10.02 12.58 -4.91
C SER A 123 10.21 12.24 -6.39
N TRP A 124 11.13 11.31 -6.71
CA TRP A 124 11.36 10.86 -8.08
C TRP A 124 10.28 9.91 -8.61
N ALA A 125 9.53 9.23 -7.73
CA ALA A 125 8.43 8.35 -8.11
C ALA A 125 7.22 9.21 -8.56
N ASN A 126 6.93 9.17 -9.86
CA ASN A 126 5.78 9.87 -10.43
C ASN A 126 4.45 9.19 -10.03
N PHE A 127 3.35 9.90 -10.23
CA PHE A 127 1.99 9.42 -9.96
C PHE A 127 1.68 8.12 -10.72
N ARG A 128 1.05 7.17 -10.03
CA ARG A 128 0.64 5.86 -10.60
C ARG A 128 -0.31 6.00 -11.80
N HIS A 129 -1.05 7.10 -11.91
CA HIS A 129 -2.17 7.24 -12.86
C HIS A 129 -2.07 8.47 -13.77
N ASN A 130 -0.87 9.00 -14.06
CA ASN A 130 -0.69 10.21 -14.90
C ASN A 130 -1.56 11.43 -14.52
N PHE A 131 -2.11 11.46 -13.29
CA PHE A 131 -2.82 12.63 -12.79
C PHE A 131 -1.83 13.75 -12.51
N THR A 132 -2.15 14.95 -13.01
CA THR A 132 -1.41 16.17 -12.71
C THR A 132 -2.28 17.05 -11.82
N PRO A 133 -1.79 17.53 -10.66
CA PRO A 133 -2.51 18.50 -9.84
C PRO A 133 -2.90 19.75 -10.66
N SER A 134 -4.15 20.18 -10.57
CA SER A 134 -4.62 21.41 -11.21
C SER A 134 -4.06 22.65 -10.52
N ASP A 135 -3.98 23.77 -11.25
CA ASP A 135 -3.53 25.05 -10.68
C ASP A 135 -4.41 25.50 -9.52
N THR A 136 -5.74 25.37 -9.65
CA THR A 136 -6.69 25.66 -8.58
C THR A 136 -6.47 24.81 -7.32
N LEU A 137 -5.99 23.57 -7.44
CA LEU A 137 -5.58 22.80 -6.26
C LEU A 137 -4.31 23.38 -5.67
N LEU A 138 -3.28 23.60 -6.48
CA LEU A 138 -1.96 24.07 -6.04
C LEU A 138 -2.01 25.45 -5.35
N GLU A 139 -2.87 26.35 -5.82
CA GLU A 139 -3.09 27.68 -5.25
C GLU A 139 -3.68 27.63 -3.83
N ARG A 140 -4.51 26.62 -3.51
CA ARG A 140 -5.14 26.44 -2.20
C ARG A 140 -4.23 25.76 -1.17
N LEU A 141 -3.09 25.22 -1.60
CA LEU A 141 -2.16 24.51 -0.72
C LEU A 141 -1.15 25.48 -0.10
N THR A 142 -0.88 25.31 1.19
CA THR A 142 0.32 25.86 1.86
C THR A 142 1.59 25.39 1.13
N ASP A 143 2.69 26.13 1.25
CA ASP A 143 3.98 25.74 0.67
C ASP A 143 4.43 24.33 1.04
N GLN A 144 4.21 23.91 2.30
CA GLN A 144 4.55 22.56 2.74
C GLN A 144 3.74 21.49 2.00
N ARG A 145 2.41 21.64 1.95
CA ARG A 145 1.51 20.72 1.21
C ARG A 145 1.83 20.70 -0.28
N ARG A 146 2.19 21.83 -0.87
CA ARG A 146 2.59 21.92 -2.28
C ARG A 146 3.84 21.07 -2.56
N LYS A 147 4.84 21.09 -1.67
CA LYS A 147 6.04 20.24 -1.76
C LYS A 147 5.74 18.74 -1.68
N ILE A 148 4.64 18.34 -1.03
CA ILE A 148 4.19 16.95 -0.96
C ILE A 148 3.41 16.55 -2.21
N VAL A 149 2.43 17.36 -2.61
CA VAL A 149 1.54 17.08 -3.74
C VAL A 149 2.26 17.19 -5.07
N MET A 150 3.21 18.11 -5.19
CA MET A 150 3.99 18.33 -6.42
C MET A 150 5.47 18.56 -6.07
N PRO A 151 6.20 17.47 -5.72
CA PRO A 151 7.59 17.58 -5.25
C PRO A 151 8.56 17.97 -6.37
N LYS A 152 8.19 17.75 -7.65
CA LYS A 152 8.96 18.20 -8.82
C LYS A 152 8.38 19.51 -9.33
N TYR A 153 9.13 20.60 -9.21
CA TYR A 153 8.70 21.95 -9.60
C TYR A 153 8.45 22.16 -11.11
N LYS A 154 8.91 21.24 -11.98
CA LYS A 154 8.67 21.35 -13.41
C LYS A 154 7.43 20.53 -13.79
N LYS A 155 6.33 21.22 -14.09
CA LYS A 155 5.26 20.63 -14.90
C LYS A 155 5.90 19.99 -16.14
N PRO A 156 5.57 18.75 -16.52
CA PRO A 156 5.94 18.24 -17.83
C PRO A 156 5.47 19.26 -18.87
N GLN A 157 6.39 19.77 -19.69
CA GLN A 157 5.98 20.57 -20.85
C GLN A 157 5.31 19.59 -21.81
N ILE A 158 4.00 19.75 -22.01
CA ILE A 158 3.33 19.10 -23.13
C ILE A 158 3.80 19.86 -24.36
N THR A 159 4.76 19.30 -25.08
CA THR A 159 5.03 19.72 -26.46
C THR A 159 3.82 19.29 -27.29
N GLY A 160 3.17 20.26 -27.92
CA GLY A 160 2.09 20.00 -28.89
C GLY A 160 2.59 19.30 -30.14
#